data_AF-A0AAP0R9C6-F1
#
_entry.id   AF-A0AAP0R9C6-F1
#
_cell.length_a   1.000
_cell.length_b   1.000
_cell.length_c   1.000
_cell.angle_alpha   90.00
_cell.angle_beta   90.00
_cell.angle_gamma   90.00
#
_symmetry.space_group_name_H-M   'P 1'
#
loop_
_entity.id
_entity.type
_entity.pdbx_description
1 polymer ?
#
loop_
_entity_poly.entity_id
_entity_poly.type
_entity_poly.pdbx_seq_one_letter_code
_entity_poly.pdbx_strand_id
1 'polypeptide(L)'
;MAAGRWIRPEVYPLMAAMTFVTSMCVFQLTRNMLLNPDVRINKAHRKTAVLENEEEGEKYAQHGLRKFLRTRRPEIMPTLNHIFSDPE
;
A
#
# COMPACT_ATOMS: atom_id res chain seq x y z
N MET A 1 -29.99 4.75 -10.89
CA MET A 1 -29.28 5.58 -9.89
C MET A 1 -30.22 5.89 -8.72
N ALA A 2 -30.57 4.88 -7.91
CA ALA A 2 -31.59 4.97 -6.86
C ALA A 2 -31.03 5.28 -5.45
N ALA A 3 -29.72 5.50 -5.33
CA ALA A 3 -29.04 5.68 -4.05
C ALA A 3 -29.31 7.05 -3.40
N GLY A 4 -29.52 8.09 -4.22
CA GLY A 4 -29.66 9.48 -3.73
C GLY A 4 -30.90 9.76 -2.89
N ARG A 5 -31.96 8.93 -3.00
CA ARG A 5 -33.18 9.12 -2.20
C ARG A 5 -33.08 8.53 -0.79
N TRP A 6 -32.10 7.65 -0.54
CA TRP A 6 -31.94 6.91 0.72
C TRP A 6 -30.68 7.28 1.50
N ILE A 7 -29.77 8.03 0.90
CA ILE A 7 -28.55 8.51 1.56
C ILE A 7 -28.86 9.84 2.23
N ARG A 8 -29.05 9.78 3.55
CA ARG A 8 -29.17 10.97 4.39
C ARG A 8 -27.78 11.50 4.77
N PRO A 9 -27.60 12.81 5.02
CA PRO A 9 -26.29 13.40 5.31
C PRO A 9 -25.56 12.77 6.50
N GLU A 10 -26.29 12.26 7.48
CA GLU A 10 -25.76 11.61 8.68
C GLU A 10 -25.03 10.29 8.35
N VAL A 11 -25.30 9.71 7.18
CA VAL A 11 -24.77 8.41 6.75
C VAL A 11 -23.48 8.58 5.92
N TYR A 12 -23.16 9.79 5.45
CA TYR A 12 -21.91 10.06 4.71
C TYR A 12 -20.63 9.64 5.44
N PRO A 13 -20.41 9.95 6.74
CA PRO A 13 -19.19 9.54 7.42
C PRO A 13 -19.06 8.01 7.52
N LEU A 14 -20.18 7.30 7.73
CA LEU A 14 -20.19 5.83 7.78
C LEU A 14 -19.86 5.24 6.40
N MET A 15 -20.48 5.78 5.34
CA MET A 15 -20.21 5.32 3.96
C MET A 15 -18.79 5.62 3.53
N ALA A 16 -18.22 6.76 3.93
CA ALA A 16 -16.83 7.10 3.67
C ALA A 16 -15.89 6.07 4.31
N ALA A 17 -16.10 5.72 5.59
CA ALA A 17 -15.30 4.71 6.27
C ALA A 17 -15.43 3.32 5.61
N MET A 18 -16.65 2.88 5.29
CA MET A 18 -16.90 1.57 4.68
C MET A 18 -16.29 1.45 3.29
N THR A 19 -16.43 2.48 2.45
CA THR A 19 -15.84 2.51 1.10
C THR A 19 -14.32 2.60 1.15
N PHE A 20 -13.76 3.36 2.10
CA PHE A 20 -12.32 3.40 2.33
C PHE A 20 -11.76 2.03 2.71
N VAL A 21 -12.35 1.34 3.70
CA VAL A 21 -11.89 0.01 4.11
C VAL A 21 -12.05 -1.01 2.98
N THR A 22 -13.18 -1.00 2.29
CA THR A 22 -13.44 -1.91 1.16
C THR A 22 -12.42 -1.71 0.05
N SER A 23 -12.13 -0.45 -0.32
CA SER A 23 -11.13 -0.15 -1.34
C SER A 23 -9.72 -0.53 -0.89
N MET A 24 -9.39 -0.36 0.39
CA MET A 24 -8.12 -0.82 0.96
C MET A 24 -7.96 -2.34 0.85
N CYS A 25 -9.01 -3.12 1.14
CA CYS A 25 -8.99 -4.57 0.97
C CYS A 25 -8.80 -4.97 -0.50
N VAL A 26 -9.54 -4.35 -1.42
CA VAL A 26 -9.41 -4.61 -2.86
C VAL A 26 -8.00 -4.26 -3.35
N PHE A 27 -7.45 -3.14 -2.92
CA PHE A 27 -6.08 -2.74 -3.25
C PHE A 27 -5.05 -3.76 -2.76
N GLN A 28 -5.17 -4.22 -1.51
CA GLN A 28 -4.28 -5.22 -0.95
C GLN A 28 -4.37 -6.56 -1.69
N LEU A 29 -5.58 -7.02 -2.00
CA LEU A 29 -5.79 -8.24 -2.78
C LEU A 29 -5.23 -8.13 -4.19
N THR A 30 -5.42 -6.98 -4.84
CA THR A 30 -4.90 -6.72 -6.19
C THR A 30 -3.36 -6.73 -6.18
N ARG A 31 -2.75 -6.09 -5.19
CA ARG A 31 -1.29 -6.11 -5.00
C ARG A 31 -0.78 -7.52 -4.75
N ASN A 32 -1.45 -8.29 -3.89
CA ASN A 32 -1.10 -9.67 -3.58
C ASN A 32 -1.24 -10.59 -4.81
N MET A 33 -2.26 -10.35 -5.64
CA MET A 33 -2.45 -11.12 -6.86
C MET A 33 -1.36 -10.83 -7.90
N LEU A 34 -1.05 -9.55 -8.13
CA LEU A 34 -0.16 -9.11 -9.22
C LEU A 34 1.35 -9.14 -8.88
N LEU A 35 1.72 -8.87 -7.63
CA LEU A 35 3.13 -8.65 -7.24
C LEU A 35 3.69 -9.76 -6.34
N ASN A 36 2.88 -10.76 -5.95
CA ASN A 36 3.43 -11.89 -5.22
C ASN A 36 4.28 -12.74 -6.15
N PRO A 37 5.53 -13.04 -5.79
CA PRO A 37 6.42 -13.87 -6.62
C PRO A 37 5.90 -15.31 -6.77
N ASP A 38 5.03 -15.75 -5.85
CA ASP A 38 4.43 -17.10 -5.88
C ASP A 38 3.18 -17.21 -6.75
N VAL A 39 2.58 -16.08 -7.18
CA VAL A 39 1.30 -16.06 -7.91
C VAL A 39 1.53 -15.79 -9.40
N ARG A 40 1.44 -16.83 -10.23
CA ARG A 40 1.69 -16.75 -11.68
C ARG A 40 0.39 -16.60 -12.48
N ILE A 41 -0.04 -15.36 -12.71
CA ILE A 41 -1.27 -15.05 -13.49
C ILE A 41 -1.07 -15.33 -14.99
N ASN A 42 0.09 -14.97 -15.54
CA ASN A 42 0.36 -15.11 -16.97
C ASN A 42 0.66 -16.58 -17.34
N LYS A 43 0.00 -17.08 -18.37
CA LYS A 43 0.21 -18.44 -18.90
C LYS A 43 1.61 -18.65 -19.47
N ALA A 44 2.27 -17.61 -19.98
CA ALA A 44 3.64 -17.69 -20.50
C ALA A 44 4.64 -18.10 -19.40
N HIS A 45 4.49 -17.54 -18.19
CA HIS A 45 5.33 -17.85 -17.04
C HIS A 45 5.09 -19.24 -16.46
N ARG A 46 4.14 -20.05 -16.93
CA ARG A 46 3.96 -21.44 -16.46
C ARG A 46 4.91 -22.43 -17.13
N LYS A 47 5.53 -22.05 -18.24
CA LYS A 47 6.44 -22.92 -19.02
C LYS A 47 7.90 -22.83 -18.58
N THR A 48 8.25 -21.83 -17.76
CA THR A 48 9.61 -21.68 -17.23
C THR A 48 9.82 -22.59 -16.03
N ALA A 49 10.70 -23.59 -16.21
CA ALA A 49 11.05 -24.59 -15.18
C ALA A 49 11.90 -23.99 -14.04
N VAL A 50 12.59 -22.88 -14.29
CA VAL A 50 13.40 -22.15 -13.30
C VAL A 50 12.67 -20.85 -12.91
N LEU A 51 12.55 -20.60 -11.60
CA LEU A 51 11.99 -19.38 -11.02
C LEU A 51 13.06 -18.28 -10.98
N GLU A 52 13.29 -17.60 -12.10
CA GLU A 52 14.09 -16.35 -12.13
C GLU A 52 13.27 -15.16 -11.60
N ASN A 53 12.82 -15.26 -10.34
CA ASN A 53 11.92 -14.28 -9.70
C ASN A 53 12.60 -13.40 -8.64
N GLU A 54 13.93 -13.33 -8.65
CA GLU A 54 14.70 -12.57 -7.66
C GLU A 54 14.38 -11.07 -7.70
N GLU A 55 14.37 -10.48 -8.90
CA GLU A 55 14.07 -9.05 -9.08
C GLU A 55 12.61 -8.70 -8.70
N GLU A 56 11.66 -9.61 -8.96
CA GLU A 56 10.26 -9.43 -8.57
C GLU A 56 10.08 -9.56 -7.05
N GLY A 57 10.79 -10.50 -6.43
CA GLY A 57 10.85 -10.67 -4.98
C GLY A 57 11.46 -9.46 -4.26
N GLU A 58 12.54 -8.88 -4.80
CA GLU A 58 13.12 -7.64 -4.27
C GLU A 58 12.13 -6.48 -4.33
N LYS A 59 11.43 -6.31 -5.45
CA LYS A 59 10.40 -5.28 -5.62
C LYS A 59 9.21 -5.49 -4.68
N TYR A 60 8.85 -6.73 -4.39
CA TYR A 60 7.79 -7.06 -3.44
C TYR A 60 8.19 -6.73 -1.99
N ALA A 61 9.42 -7.10 -1.59
CA ALA A 61 9.95 -6.90 -0.25
C ALA A 61 10.31 -5.42 0.04
N GLN A 62 10.84 -4.69 -0.95
CA GLN A 62 11.26 -3.30 -0.81
C GLN A 62 10.33 -2.36 -1.59
N HIS A 63 9.21 -1.98 -0.98
CA HIS A 63 8.37 -0.93 -1.56
C HIS A 63 9.08 0.44 -1.52
N GLY A 64 8.78 1.32 -2.49
CA GLY A 64 9.46 2.61 -2.66
C GLY A 64 9.50 3.49 -1.40
N LEU A 65 8.38 3.56 -0.66
CA LEU A 65 8.33 4.27 0.62
C LEU A 65 9.29 3.68 1.68
N ARG A 66 9.51 2.36 1.75
CA ARG A 66 10.45 1.72 2.68
C ARG A 66 11.88 2.01 2.27
N LYS A 67 12.16 2.02 0.97
CA LYS A 67 13.48 2.42 0.42
C LYS A 67 13.78 3.89 0.71
N PHE A 68 12.77 4.75 0.60
CA PHE A 68 12.86 6.19 0.90
C PHE A 68 13.06 6.46 2.40
N LEU A 69 12.32 5.77 3.28
CA LEU A 69 12.43 5.96 4.72
C LEU A 69 13.70 5.36 5.32
N ARG A 70 14.34 4.37 4.67
CA ARG A 70 15.56 3.71 5.17
C ARG A 70 16.76 4.66 5.31
N THR A 71 16.83 5.71 4.51
CA THR A 71 17.95 6.68 4.57
C THR A 71 17.66 7.85 5.51
N ARG A 72 16.43 7.96 6.02
CA ARG A 72 16.05 9.00 6.98
C ARG A 72 16.30 8.50 8.40
N ARG A 73 16.71 9.40 9.30
CA ARG A 73 16.75 9.12 10.72
C ARG A 73 15.33 8.81 11.22
N PRO A 74 15.15 7.83 12.13
CA PRO A 74 13.85 7.49 12.67
C PRO A 74 13.40 8.59 13.65
N GLU A 75 12.95 9.72 13.11
CA GLU A 75 12.45 10.86 13.86
C GLU A 75 11.00 11.09 13.46
N ILE A 76 10.09 11.07 14.44
CA ILE A 76 8.64 11.20 14.20
C ILE A 76 8.33 12.61 13.64
N MET A 77 9.04 13.63 14.12
CA MET A 77 8.92 15.02 13.66
C MET A 77 10.31 15.68 13.72
N PRO A 78 11.16 15.52 12.69
CA PRO A 78 12.53 16.03 12.72
C PRO A 78 12.56 17.54 12.97
N THR A 79 11.69 18.31 12.32
CA THR A 79 11.63 19.77 12.46
C THR A 79 11.32 20.21 13.88
N LEU A 80 10.40 19.53 14.59
CA LEU A 80 10.09 19.87 15.99
C LEU A 80 11.20 19.41 16.93
N ASN A 81 11.77 18.23 16.69
CA ASN A 81 12.90 17.76 17.48
C ASN A 81 14.07 18.76 17.39
N HIS A 82 14.47 19.20 16.19
CA HIS A 82 15.53 20.20 16.03
C HIS A 82 15.21 21.52 16.75
N ILE A 83 13.97 22.01 16.71
CA ILE A 83 13.56 23.22 17.45
C ILE A 83 13.77 23.08 18.97
N PHE A 84 13.53 21.90 19.55
CA PHE A 84 13.63 21.69 21.00
C PHE A 84 14.97 21.15 21.47
N SER A 85 15.78 20.56 20.57
CA SER A 85 17.04 19.89 20.92
C SER A 85 18.30 20.56 20.39
N ASP A 86 18.20 21.53 19.48
CA ASP A 86 19.29 22.45 19.15
C ASP A 86 19.14 23.71 20.05
N PRO A 87 19.88 23.81 21.18
CA PRO A 87 20.04 25.08 21.85
C PRO A 87 20.96 25.95 20.98
N GLU A 88 20.61 27.23 20.79
CA GLU A 88 21.63 28.20 20.36
C GLU A 88 22.85 28.20 21.29
#